data_AF-A0A411NK98-F1
#
_entry.id   AF-A0A411NK98-F1
#
_cell.length_a   1.000
_cell.length_b   1.000
_cell.length_c   1.000
_cell.angle_alpha   90.00
_cell.angle_beta   90.00
_cell.angle_gamma   90.00
#
_symmetry.space_group_name_H-M   'P 1'
#
loop_
_entity.id
_entity.type
_entity.pdbx_description
1 polymer ?
#
loop_
_entity_poly.entity_id
_entity_poly.type
_entity_poly.pdbx_seq_one_letter_code
_entity_poly.pdbx_strand_id
1 'polypeptide(L)'
;QRQVVDVIKDLAKLQESSTVLGKINDNIQSLQEVFINTKKRGNVGEFVLEKILTNMLGSNQKLWERQYKTIDGKVVDAYVKTDSEKEGIAIDSKFSIDNYQRYLVSEDIKVKENYLKDFRNDIRKRIDEVGKYINIKNKISSAVMFIPSEEIFAF
;
A
#
# COMPACT_ATOMS: atom_id res chain seq x y z
N GLN A 1 11.01 -22.97 -6.07
CA GLN A 1 10.71 -22.51 -4.71
C GLN A 1 10.81 -20.98 -4.74
N ARG A 2 9.68 -20.25 -4.85
CA ARG A 2 9.73 -18.78 -4.81
C ARG A 2 9.98 -18.31 -3.39
N GLN A 3 10.95 -17.44 -3.19
CA GLN A 3 11.21 -16.84 -1.90
C GLN A 3 10.24 -15.67 -1.67
N VAL A 4 9.98 -15.31 -0.41
CA VAL A 4 9.20 -14.09 -0.03
C VAL A 4 9.72 -12.86 -0.78
N VAL A 5 11.05 -12.81 -0.97
CA VAL A 5 11.75 -11.78 -1.74
C VAL A 5 11.29 -11.73 -3.20
N ASP A 6 10.97 -12.85 -3.83
CA ASP A 6 10.50 -12.89 -5.22
C ASP A 6 9.07 -12.34 -5.33
N VAL A 7 8.20 -12.66 -4.37
CA VAL A 7 6.83 -12.10 -4.32
C VAL A 7 6.88 -10.60 -4.07
N ILE A 8 7.74 -10.14 -3.16
CA ILE A 8 7.95 -8.69 -2.92
C ILE A 8 8.52 -8.01 -4.16
N LYS A 9 9.49 -8.63 -4.85
CA LYS A 9 10.08 -8.10 -6.09
C LYS A 9 9.06 -8.04 -7.22
N ASP A 10 8.21 -9.05 -7.35
CA ASP A 10 7.14 -9.06 -8.34
C ASP A 10 6.14 -7.95 -8.02
N LEU A 11 5.69 -7.82 -6.75
CA LEU A 11 4.83 -6.72 -6.33
C LEU A 11 5.47 -5.34 -6.58
N ALA A 12 6.76 -5.18 -6.31
CA ALA A 12 7.51 -3.92 -6.53
C ALA A 12 7.68 -3.60 -8.01
N LYS A 13 8.13 -4.56 -8.84
CA LYS A 13 8.27 -4.39 -10.30
C LYS A 13 6.93 -4.10 -10.98
N LEU A 14 5.85 -4.67 -10.45
CA LEU A 14 4.52 -4.47 -10.99
C LEU A 14 3.95 -3.10 -10.62
N GLN A 15 4.37 -2.53 -9.49
CA GLN A 15 4.11 -1.14 -9.14
C GLN A 15 4.89 -0.18 -10.05
N GLU A 16 6.09 -0.57 -10.48
CA GLU A 16 6.96 0.21 -11.38
C GLU A 16 6.50 0.13 -12.86
N SER A 17 5.76 -0.92 -13.24
CA SER A 17 5.22 -1.10 -14.60
C SER A 17 3.94 -0.28 -14.81
N SER A 18 4.09 0.89 -15.42
CA SER A 18 3.03 1.87 -15.74
C SER A 18 1.83 1.33 -16.55
N THR A 19 1.88 0.08 -17.05
CA THR A 19 0.84 -0.49 -17.94
C THR A 19 -0.38 -1.07 -17.23
N VAL A 20 -0.26 -1.54 -15.97
CA VAL A 20 -1.44 -1.99 -15.19
C VAL A 20 -2.25 -0.79 -14.69
N LEU A 21 -1.56 0.29 -14.31
CA LEU A 21 -2.16 1.55 -13.89
C LEU A 21 -2.74 2.35 -15.07
N GLY A 22 -2.14 2.25 -16.27
CA GLY A 22 -2.62 2.91 -17.49
C GLY A 22 -4.06 2.55 -17.90
N LYS A 23 -4.55 1.35 -17.59
CA LYS A 23 -5.97 0.95 -17.82
C LYS A 23 -6.92 1.38 -16.69
N ILE A 24 -6.39 1.75 -15.54
CA ILE A 24 -7.16 2.32 -14.42
C ILE A 24 -7.30 3.84 -14.64
N ASN A 25 -6.40 4.46 -15.41
CA ASN A 25 -6.28 5.90 -15.63
C ASN A 25 -7.53 6.59 -16.18
N ASP A 26 -8.32 5.91 -17.04
CA ASP A 26 -9.53 6.49 -17.64
C ASP A 26 -10.64 6.80 -16.62
N ASN A 27 -10.59 6.21 -15.41
CA ASN A 27 -11.48 6.53 -14.30
C ASN A 27 -10.81 7.36 -13.17
N ILE A 28 -9.49 7.61 -13.26
CA ILE A 28 -8.68 8.27 -12.21
C ILE A 28 -8.73 9.80 -12.26
N GLN A 29 -9.14 10.43 -13.37
CA GLN A 29 -9.25 11.91 -13.41
C GLN A 29 -10.25 12.47 -12.36
N SER A 30 -11.20 11.64 -11.89
CA SER A 30 -12.09 11.99 -10.78
C SER A 30 -11.49 11.82 -9.38
N LEU A 31 -10.28 11.24 -9.24
CA LEU A 31 -9.65 10.97 -7.95
C LEU A 31 -8.99 12.20 -7.31
N GLN A 32 -8.66 13.26 -8.07
CA GLN A 32 -8.09 14.49 -7.50
C GLN A 32 -9.01 15.09 -6.42
N GLU A 33 -10.33 15.00 -6.58
CA GLU A 33 -11.32 15.45 -5.59
C GLU A 33 -11.52 14.45 -4.43
N VAL A 34 -11.23 13.16 -4.66
CA VAL A 34 -11.34 12.09 -3.65
C VAL A 34 -10.19 12.16 -2.64
N PHE A 35 -9.06 12.76 -3.03
CA PHE A 35 -7.91 13.01 -2.16
C PHE A 35 -8.12 14.07 -1.07
N ILE A 36 -9.31 14.65 -0.94
CA ILE A 36 -9.62 15.63 0.11
C ILE A 36 -10.10 14.97 1.42
N ASN A 37 -10.74 13.79 1.34
CA ASN A 37 -11.34 13.13 2.51
C ASN A 37 -10.61 11.84 2.91
N THR A 38 -10.06 11.80 4.13
CA THR A 38 -9.31 10.67 4.70
C THR A 38 -10.00 9.32 4.55
N LYS A 39 -11.32 9.25 4.77
CA LYS A 39 -12.07 7.99 4.65
C LYS A 39 -12.22 7.54 3.20
N LYS A 40 -12.52 8.49 2.31
CA LYS A 40 -12.63 8.17 0.87
C LYS A 40 -11.28 7.74 0.29
N ARG A 41 -10.18 8.37 0.73
CA ARG A 41 -8.81 7.97 0.36
C ARG A 41 -8.49 6.53 0.75
N GLY A 42 -8.81 6.13 1.98
CA GLY A 42 -8.63 4.74 2.44
C GLY A 42 -9.37 3.74 1.54
N ASN A 43 -10.66 4.00 1.31
CA ASN A 43 -11.49 3.14 0.46
C ASN A 43 -10.97 3.02 -0.98
N VAL A 44 -10.47 4.12 -1.56
CA VAL A 44 -9.87 4.10 -2.91
C VAL A 44 -8.56 3.30 -2.89
N GLY A 45 -7.72 3.47 -1.87
CA GLY A 45 -6.48 2.71 -1.74
C GLY A 45 -6.73 1.21 -1.68
N GLU A 46 -7.68 0.78 -0.85
CA GLU A 46 -8.11 -0.61 -0.75
C GLU A 46 -8.67 -1.13 -2.10
N PHE A 47 -9.50 -0.35 -2.77
CA PHE A 47 -10.07 -0.72 -4.07
C PHE A 47 -9.00 -0.88 -5.15
N VAL A 48 -8.05 0.06 -5.23
CA VAL A 48 -6.93 0.00 -6.20
C VAL A 48 -6.07 -1.22 -5.91
N LEU A 49 -5.74 -1.47 -4.63
CA LEU A 49 -5.00 -2.67 -4.22
C LEU A 49 -5.72 -3.95 -4.65
N GLU A 50 -7.02 -4.03 -4.39
CA GLU A 50 -7.86 -5.18 -4.76
C GLU A 50 -7.83 -5.43 -6.28
N LYS A 51 -7.93 -4.37 -7.10
CA LYS A 51 -7.86 -4.49 -8.56
C LYS A 51 -6.49 -4.94 -9.05
N ILE A 52 -5.41 -4.42 -8.46
CA ILE A 52 -4.04 -4.85 -8.75
C ILE A 52 -3.88 -6.34 -8.47
N LEU A 53 -4.23 -6.78 -7.27
CA LEU A 53 -4.10 -8.19 -6.86
C LEU A 53 -4.99 -9.11 -7.70
N THR A 54 -6.23 -8.70 -7.99
CA THR A 54 -7.14 -9.46 -8.84
C THR A 54 -6.60 -9.62 -10.26
N ASN A 55 -6.02 -8.56 -10.84
CA ASN A 55 -5.48 -8.62 -12.19
C ASN A 55 -4.22 -9.50 -12.28
N MET A 56 -3.42 -9.55 -11.21
CA MET A 56 -2.14 -10.27 -11.19
C MET A 56 -2.28 -11.73 -10.77
N LEU A 57 -3.05 -11.99 -9.72
CA LEU A 57 -3.19 -13.29 -9.07
C LEU A 57 -4.54 -13.94 -9.38
N GLY A 58 -5.42 -13.26 -10.11
CA GLY A 58 -6.81 -13.68 -10.29
C GLY A 58 -7.63 -13.53 -9.00
N SER A 59 -8.91 -13.86 -9.05
CA SER A 59 -9.78 -13.92 -7.87
C SER A 59 -9.59 -15.21 -7.06
N ASN A 60 -8.42 -15.83 -7.12
CA ASN A 60 -8.15 -17.12 -6.49
C ASN A 60 -7.79 -16.94 -5.01
N GLN A 61 -8.73 -17.30 -4.12
CA GLN A 61 -8.53 -17.23 -2.67
C GLN A 61 -7.40 -18.13 -2.15
N LYS A 62 -6.89 -19.07 -2.96
CA LYS A 62 -5.68 -19.82 -2.62
C LYS A 62 -4.39 -19.01 -2.74
N LEU A 63 -4.41 -17.89 -3.48
CA LEU A 63 -3.25 -17.04 -3.71
C LEU A 63 -3.28 -15.77 -2.85
N TRP A 64 -4.47 -15.20 -2.61
CA TRP A 64 -4.60 -14.04 -1.72
C TRP A 64 -6.03 -13.87 -1.20
N GLU A 65 -6.17 -13.12 -0.11
CA GLU A 65 -7.45 -12.82 0.53
C GLU A 65 -7.54 -11.34 0.88
N ARG A 66 -8.73 -10.74 0.72
CA ARG A 66 -9.02 -9.36 1.16
C ARG A 66 -9.48 -9.34 2.60
N GLN A 67 -9.20 -8.26 3.33
CA GLN A 67 -9.65 -8.05 4.72
C GLN A 67 -9.36 -9.26 5.60
N TYR A 68 -8.14 -9.78 5.48
CA TYR A 68 -7.72 -10.98 6.20
C TYR A 68 -7.65 -10.69 7.70
N LYS A 69 -8.44 -11.45 8.45
CA LYS A 69 -8.48 -11.34 9.91
C LYS A 69 -7.44 -12.27 10.53
N THR A 70 -6.48 -11.69 11.24
CA THR A 70 -5.45 -12.42 11.97
C THR A 70 -6.02 -13.08 13.23
N ILE A 71 -5.25 -13.99 13.83
CA ILE A 71 -5.67 -14.72 15.04
C ILE A 71 -5.80 -13.77 16.24
N ASP A 72 -4.97 -12.72 16.30
CA ASP A 72 -5.07 -11.64 17.30
C ASP A 72 -6.19 -10.62 17.00
N GLY A 73 -7.02 -10.87 15.99
CA GLY A 73 -8.22 -10.09 15.70
C GLY A 73 -7.99 -8.80 14.90
N LYS A 74 -6.76 -8.53 14.47
CA LYS A 74 -6.46 -7.44 13.54
C LYS A 74 -6.93 -7.81 12.14
N VAL A 75 -7.19 -6.80 11.32
CA VAL A 75 -7.59 -6.99 9.92
C VAL A 75 -6.58 -6.25 9.04
N VAL A 76 -6.02 -6.95 8.06
CA VAL A 76 -5.15 -6.38 7.03
C VAL A 76 -5.90 -6.29 5.71
N ASP A 77 -5.63 -5.25 4.92
CA ASP A 77 -6.37 -5.00 3.67
C ASP A 77 -6.25 -6.15 2.68
N ALA A 78 -5.06 -6.74 2.56
CA ALA A 78 -4.85 -7.98 1.83
C ALA A 78 -3.82 -8.89 2.49
N TYR A 79 -3.96 -10.20 2.28
CA TYR A 79 -2.99 -11.21 2.67
C TYR A 79 -2.66 -12.06 1.46
N VAL A 80 -1.40 -12.03 1.03
CA VAL A 80 -0.90 -12.79 -0.12
C VAL A 80 -0.19 -14.05 0.39
N LYS A 81 -0.65 -15.21 -0.06
CA LYS A 81 -0.05 -16.51 0.30
C LYS A 81 1.20 -16.73 -0.53
N THR A 82 2.25 -17.23 0.12
CA THR A 82 3.45 -17.70 -0.59
C THR A 82 3.28 -19.17 -0.99
N ASP A 83 4.09 -19.65 -1.94
CA ASP A 83 4.10 -21.06 -2.39
C ASP A 83 4.33 -22.06 -1.24
N SER A 84 4.86 -21.61 -0.10
CA SER A 84 5.02 -22.46 1.07
C SER A 84 3.69 -22.80 1.77
N GLU A 85 2.61 -22.08 1.48
CA GLU A 85 1.26 -22.07 2.11
C GLU A 85 1.24 -21.91 3.65
N LYS A 86 2.41 -21.99 4.29
CA LYS A 86 2.63 -21.90 5.74
C LYS A 86 2.77 -20.47 6.20
N GLU A 87 3.15 -19.57 5.30
CA GLU A 87 3.37 -18.15 5.57
C GLU A 87 2.91 -17.28 4.41
N GLY A 88 2.57 -16.03 4.71
CA GLY A 88 2.11 -15.03 3.76
C GLY A 88 2.61 -13.63 4.07
N ILE A 89 2.26 -12.72 3.18
CA ILE A 89 2.63 -11.32 3.20
C ILE A 89 1.37 -10.52 3.51
N ALA A 90 1.39 -9.77 4.61
CA ALA A 90 0.34 -8.80 4.90
C ALA A 90 0.55 -7.54 4.06
N ILE A 91 -0.51 -7.02 3.45
CA ILE A 91 -0.50 -5.75 2.72
C ILE A 91 -1.52 -4.83 3.35
N ASP A 92 -1.09 -3.62 3.71
CA ASP A 92 -1.89 -2.59 4.36
C ASP A 92 -1.75 -1.29 3.56
N SER A 93 -2.87 -0.77 3.08
CA SER A 93 -2.94 0.43 2.27
C SER A 93 -3.07 1.65 3.19
N LYS A 94 -2.02 2.46 3.30
CA LYS A 94 -2.05 3.69 4.11
C LYS A 94 -1.60 4.90 3.31
N PHE A 95 -2.44 5.92 3.35
CA PHE A 95 -2.14 7.25 2.81
C PHE A 95 -1.97 8.27 3.92
N SER A 96 -0.73 8.63 4.20
CA SER A 96 -0.39 9.80 5.03
C SER A 96 0.31 10.84 4.15
N ILE A 97 -0.48 11.53 3.32
CA ILE A 97 0.02 12.51 2.33
C ILE A 97 -0.28 13.95 2.71
N ASP A 98 -0.94 14.21 3.85
CA ASP A 98 -1.40 15.55 4.20
C ASP A 98 -0.20 16.52 4.33
N ASN A 99 0.91 16.08 4.94
CA ASN A 99 2.13 16.88 5.02
C ASN A 99 2.83 17.05 3.67
N TYR A 100 2.72 16.07 2.77
CA TYR A 100 3.23 16.20 1.41
C TYR A 100 2.43 17.24 0.59
N GLN A 101 1.10 17.22 0.70
CA GLN A 101 0.24 18.21 0.06
C GLN A 101 0.56 19.63 0.56
N ARG A 102 0.74 19.79 1.89
CA ARG A 102 1.17 21.06 2.49
C ARG A 102 2.54 21.51 2.01
N TYR A 103 3.47 20.58 1.84
CA TYR A 103 4.77 20.86 1.24
C TYR A 103 4.62 21.39 -0.19
N LEU A 104 3.78 20.79 -1.04
CA LEU A 104 3.61 21.22 -2.43
C LEU A 104 3.06 22.65 -2.56
N VAL A 105 2.07 23.02 -1.74
CA VAL A 105 1.39 24.32 -1.82
C VAL A 105 2.09 25.44 -1.05
N SER A 106 3.08 25.11 -0.19
CA SER A 106 3.81 26.11 0.59
C SER A 106 4.83 26.86 -0.27
N GLU A 107 4.85 28.19 -0.16
CA GLU A 107 5.79 29.07 -0.85
C GLU A 107 7.01 29.42 0.02
N ASP A 108 6.87 29.38 1.36
CA ASP A 108 7.97 29.61 2.29
C ASP A 108 8.88 28.38 2.38
N ILE A 109 10.17 28.58 2.08
CA ILE A 109 11.21 27.54 2.04
C ILE A 109 11.38 26.86 3.41
N LYS A 110 11.41 27.61 4.51
CA LYS A 110 11.58 27.06 5.86
C LYS A 110 10.37 26.23 6.27
N VAL A 111 9.17 26.69 5.89
CA VAL A 111 7.92 25.97 6.15
C VAL A 111 7.85 24.68 5.31
N LYS A 112 8.30 24.72 4.05
CA LYS A 112 8.42 23.54 3.18
C LYS A 112 9.33 22.47 3.80
N GLU A 113 10.51 22.84 4.27
CA GLU A 113 11.45 21.88 4.88
C GLU A 113 10.84 21.17 6.10
N ASN A 114 10.08 21.90 6.92
CA ASN A 114 9.37 21.32 8.05
C ASN A 114 8.30 20.32 7.61
N TYR A 115 7.44 20.68 6.65
CA TYR A 115 6.43 19.75 6.13
C TYR A 115 7.04 18.51 5.51
N LEU A 116 8.17 18.64 4.82
CA LEU A 116 8.88 17.49 4.27
C LEU A 116 9.45 16.59 5.37
N LYS A 117 10.02 17.17 6.43
CA LYS A 117 10.51 16.42 7.60
C LYS A 117 9.36 15.66 8.27
N ASP A 118 8.22 16.31 8.44
CA ASP A 118 7.04 15.70 9.07
C ASP A 118 6.46 14.59 8.20
N PHE A 119 6.39 14.78 6.88
CA PHE A 119 6.00 13.74 5.93
C PHE A 119 6.88 12.49 6.06
N ARG A 120 8.21 12.65 6.09
CA ARG A 120 9.14 11.52 6.29
C ARG A 120 8.90 10.81 7.63
N ASN A 121 8.59 11.55 8.68
CA ASN A 121 8.30 10.97 9.99
C ASN A 121 6.97 10.22 9.99
N ASP A 122 5.96 10.73 9.29
CA ASP A 122 4.68 10.04 9.14
C ASP A 122 4.86 8.71 8.42
N ILE A 123 5.58 8.70 7.30
CA ILE A 123 5.89 7.47 6.56
C ILE A 123 6.59 6.44 7.45
N ARG A 124 7.60 6.86 8.24
CA ARG A 124 8.27 5.96 9.19
C ARG A 124 7.30 5.37 10.22
N LYS A 125 6.46 6.19 10.83
CA LYS A 125 5.44 5.72 11.80
C LYS A 125 4.49 4.71 11.15
N ARG A 126 4.11 4.93 9.89
CA ARG A 126 3.25 4.00 9.15
C ARG A 126 3.96 2.68 8.86
N ILE A 127 5.24 2.71 8.46
CA ILE A 127 6.06 1.51 8.30
C ILE A 127 6.13 0.71 9.61
N ASP A 128 6.38 1.39 10.74
CA ASP A 128 6.42 0.76 12.06
C ASP A 128 5.07 0.13 12.45
N GLU A 129 3.95 0.76 12.08
CA GLU A 129 2.62 0.20 12.29
C GLU A 129 2.38 -1.05 11.44
N VAL A 130 2.73 -1.01 10.16
CA VAL A 130 2.59 -2.14 9.24
C VAL A 130 3.51 -3.30 9.64
N GLY A 131 4.71 -2.99 10.15
CA GLY A 131 5.64 -3.98 10.69
C GLY A 131 5.05 -4.83 11.83
N LYS A 132 4.07 -4.29 12.58
CA LYS A 132 3.38 -5.03 13.68
C LYS A 132 2.54 -6.20 13.19
N TYR A 133 2.27 -6.32 11.89
CA TYR A 133 1.59 -7.48 11.33
C TYR A 133 2.50 -8.69 11.21
N ILE A 134 3.83 -8.50 11.14
CA ILE A 134 4.80 -9.60 11.06
C ILE A 134 4.74 -10.39 12.37
N ASN A 135 4.22 -11.61 12.27
CA ASN A 135 4.00 -12.48 13.41
C ASN A 135 3.85 -13.92 12.93
N ILE A 136 4.74 -14.78 13.42
CA ILE A 136 4.76 -16.21 13.08
C ILE A 136 3.46 -16.93 13.48
N LYS A 137 2.82 -16.51 14.58
CA LYS A 137 1.54 -17.08 15.03
C LYS A 137 0.44 -16.82 14.03
N ASN A 138 0.45 -15.64 13.40
CA ASN A 138 -0.47 -15.24 12.35
C ASN A 138 -0.06 -15.72 10.95
N LYS A 139 1.03 -16.50 10.84
CA LYS A 139 1.62 -16.92 9.56
C LYS A 139 2.01 -15.75 8.66
N ILE A 140 2.32 -14.58 9.23
CA ILE A 140 2.75 -13.40 8.47
C ILE A 140 4.26 -13.28 8.66
N SER A 141 5.03 -13.58 7.61
CA SER A 141 6.50 -13.49 7.66
C SER A 141 7.03 -12.17 7.12
N SER A 142 6.21 -11.41 6.41
CA SER A 142 6.56 -10.06 5.93
C SER A 142 5.30 -9.20 5.80
N ALA A 143 5.49 -7.88 5.84
CA ALA A 143 4.42 -6.92 5.66
C ALA A 143 4.84 -5.85 4.65
N VAL A 144 3.91 -5.41 3.81
CA VAL A 144 4.10 -4.41 2.77
C VAL A 144 3.11 -3.28 3.00
N MET A 145 3.62 -2.05 3.03
CA MET A 145 2.78 -0.86 3.01
C MET A 145 2.52 -0.47 1.57
N PHE A 146 1.25 -0.47 1.17
CA PHE A 146 0.84 -0.08 -0.17
C PHE A 146 0.47 1.41 -0.21
N ILE A 147 1.10 2.17 -1.10
CA ILE A 147 0.82 3.59 -1.33
C ILE A 147 0.40 3.74 -2.81
N PRO A 148 -0.88 3.96 -3.12
CA PRO A 148 -1.31 4.18 -4.51
C PRO A 148 -1.12 5.65 -4.94
N SER A 149 0.13 6.07 -5.10
CA SER A 149 0.48 7.36 -5.69
C SER A 149 1.86 7.28 -6.34
N GLU A 150 1.93 7.42 -7.66
CA GLU A 150 3.19 7.45 -8.41
C GLU A 150 4.06 8.65 -8.02
N GLU A 151 3.45 9.80 -7.71
CA GLU A 151 4.13 11.05 -7.35
C GLU A 151 5.02 10.91 -6.10
N ILE A 152 4.70 9.96 -5.21
CA ILE A 152 5.50 9.69 -4.01
C ILE A 152 6.71 8.80 -4.32
N PHE A 153 6.64 7.93 -5.34
CA PHE A 153 7.75 7.08 -5.73
C PHE A 153 8.84 7.82 -6.51
N ALA A 154 8.50 8.97 -7.10
CA ALA A 154 9.45 9.86 -7.78
C ALA A 154 10.25 10.75 -6.81
N PHE A 155 9.98 10.66 -5.50
CA PHE A 155 10.65 11.42 -4.43
C PHE A 155 11.80 10.64 -3.79
#